data_AF-A0A257M0A8-F1
#
_entry.id   AF-A0A257M0A8-F1
#
_cell.length_a   1.000
_cell.length_b   1.000
_cell.length_c   1.000
_cell.angle_alpha   90.00
_cell.angle_beta   90.00
_cell.angle_gamma   90.00
#
_symmetry.space_group_name_H-M   'P 1'
#
loop_
_entity.id
_entity.type
_entity.pdbx_description
1 polymer ?
#
loop_
_entity_poly.entity_id
_entity_poly.type
_entity_poly.pdbx_seq_one_letter_code
_entity_poly.pdbx_strand_id
1 'polypeptide(L)'
;MKGAIGEAIIYNRVLTNPERTSVEGYLANKISVPADAALLDYNTWSAATISPPADATPNGDANGNGIRNAVEFALKLSPGNLEPLDVQAGPSAINVRYLKPTDRTGVSYQLMESFDLQTWNPVTDLPAAVSGGFEERFYSRSLAPQKKAFYKLRVTVP
;
A
#
# COMPACT_ATOMS: atom_id res chain seq x y z
N MET A 1 11.30 21.62 -10.68
CA MET A 1 10.58 21.18 -9.46
C MET A 1 9.63 20.06 -9.86
N LYS A 2 9.57 18.95 -9.12
CA LYS A 2 8.59 17.87 -9.30
C LYS A 2 7.71 17.82 -8.05
N GLY A 3 6.40 17.87 -8.21
CA GLY A 3 5.43 17.80 -7.12
C GLY A 3 4.02 17.62 -7.69
N ALA A 4 3.13 17.00 -6.92
CA ALA A 4 1.71 16.84 -7.26
C ALA A 4 0.86 17.81 -6.42
N ILE A 5 -0.15 18.42 -7.02
CA ILE A 5 -1.12 19.26 -6.30
C ILE A 5 -2.18 18.34 -5.68
N GLY A 6 -2.24 18.30 -4.35
CA GLY A 6 -3.21 17.47 -3.62
C GLY A 6 -4.63 18.02 -3.63
N GLU A 7 -4.79 19.34 -3.69
CA GLU A 7 -6.09 20.02 -3.74
C GLU A 7 -5.93 21.47 -4.23
N ALA A 8 -6.94 21.98 -4.95
CA ALA A 8 -7.04 23.38 -5.35
C ALA A 8 -8.46 23.89 -5.06
N ILE A 9 -8.57 24.97 -4.29
CA ILE A 9 -9.84 25.63 -3.98
C ILE A 9 -9.82 27.01 -4.64
N ILE A 10 -10.71 27.22 -5.61
CA ILE A 10 -10.73 28.43 -6.44
C ILE A 10 -12.02 29.20 -6.18
N TYR A 11 -11.89 30.51 -5.92
CA TYR A 11 -13.02 31.41 -5.69
C TYR A 11 -13.11 32.45 -6.80
N ASN A 12 -14.33 32.77 -7.23
CA ASN A 12 -14.61 33.87 -8.17
C ASN A 12 -14.70 35.24 -7.48
N ARG A 13 -14.31 35.32 -6.21
CA ARG A 13 -14.33 36.53 -5.39
C ARG A 13 -13.20 36.50 -4.37
N VAL A 14 -12.87 37.67 -3.84
CA VAL A 14 -11.95 37.80 -2.70
C VAL A 14 -12.63 37.29 -1.44
N LEU A 15 -11.96 36.38 -0.73
CA LEU A 15 -12.39 35.92 0.58
C LEU A 15 -12.18 37.01 1.64
N THR A 16 -13.15 37.14 2.53
CA THR A 16 -13.00 37.90 3.78
C THR A 16 -12.01 37.21 4.72
N ASN A 17 -11.49 37.92 5.72
CA ASN A 17 -10.54 37.33 6.67
C ASN A 17 -11.13 36.11 7.42
N PRO A 18 -12.38 36.13 7.92
CA PRO A 18 -12.96 34.94 8.55
C PRO A 18 -13.07 33.75 7.60
N GLU A 19 -13.43 33.98 6.33
CA GLU A 19 -13.52 32.90 5.33
C GLU A 19 -12.16 32.31 5.00
N ARG A 20 -11.13 33.14 4.89
CA ARG A 20 -9.74 32.68 4.69
C ARG A 20 -9.29 31.85 5.89
N THR A 21 -9.54 32.30 7.12
CA THR A 21 -9.22 31.55 8.33
C THR A 21 -9.94 30.20 8.37
N SER A 22 -11.20 30.12 7.92
CA SER A 22 -11.91 28.84 7.80
C SER A 22 -11.29 27.90 6.77
N VAL A 23 -10.84 28.41 5.62
CA VAL A 23 -10.14 27.62 4.60
C VAL A 23 -8.78 27.14 5.10
N GLU A 24 -8.00 28.02 5.75
CA GLU A 24 -6.74 27.67 6.39
C GLU A 24 -6.94 26.62 7.49
N GLY A 25 -8.01 26.74 8.29
CA GLY A 25 -8.39 25.75 9.29
C GLY A 25 -8.79 24.40 8.68
N TYR A 26 -9.55 24.42 7.58
CA TYR A 26 -9.88 23.21 6.81
C TYR A 26 -8.63 22.52 6.29
N LEU A 27 -7.75 23.26 5.62
CA LEU A 27 -6.51 22.73 5.07
C LEU A 27 -5.60 22.22 6.19
N ALA A 28 -5.45 22.98 7.27
CA ALA A 28 -4.67 22.59 8.45
C ALA A 28 -5.23 21.31 9.08
N ASN A 29 -6.54 21.18 9.25
CA ASN A 29 -7.17 19.96 9.78
C ASN A 29 -6.96 18.77 8.83
N LYS A 30 -7.12 18.98 7.52
CA LYS A 30 -6.97 17.95 6.50
C LYS A 30 -5.54 17.43 6.37
N ILE A 31 -4.54 18.31 6.49
CA ILE A 31 -3.12 17.91 6.51
C ILE A 31 -2.67 17.44 7.90
N SER A 32 -3.41 17.80 8.95
CA SER A 32 -3.27 17.23 10.29
C SER A 32 -4.02 15.91 10.36
N VAL A 33 -3.57 14.92 9.60
CA VAL A 33 -3.71 13.54 10.09
C VAL A 33 -2.92 13.55 11.39
N PRO A 34 -3.55 13.31 12.57
CA PRO A 34 -2.81 13.26 13.81
C PRO A 34 -1.67 12.25 13.62
N ALA A 35 -0.44 12.65 13.91
CA ALA A 35 0.71 11.74 13.80
C ALA A 35 0.54 10.47 14.66
N ASP A 36 -0.45 10.48 15.54
CA ASP A 36 -0.90 9.46 16.49
C ASP A 36 -2.30 8.90 16.19
N ALA A 37 -2.87 9.10 14.99
CA ALA A 37 -4.10 8.42 14.60
C ALA A 37 -3.91 6.90 14.74
N ALA A 38 -4.82 6.25 15.47
CA ALA A 38 -4.75 4.81 15.69
C ALA A 38 -4.72 4.09 14.33
N LEU A 39 -3.65 3.32 14.10
CA LEU A 39 -3.51 2.51 12.92
C LEU A 39 -4.63 1.47 12.88
N LEU A 40 -5.21 1.24 11.70
CA LEU A 40 -6.30 0.30 11.53
C LEU A 40 -5.75 -1.14 11.55
N ASP A 41 -6.28 -1.99 12.44
CA ASP A 41 -5.98 -3.41 12.52
C ASP A 41 -6.93 -4.27 11.65
N TYR A 42 -6.55 -5.54 11.44
CA TYR A 42 -7.32 -6.45 10.59
C TYR A 42 -8.72 -6.72 11.14
N ASN A 43 -8.85 -6.91 12.46
CA ASN A 43 -10.13 -7.27 13.08
C ASN A 43 -11.17 -6.16 12.93
N THR A 44 -10.74 -4.92 13.15
CA THR A 44 -11.57 -3.72 13.00
C THR A 44 -11.97 -3.52 11.53
N TRP A 45 -11.02 -3.68 10.60
CA TRP A 45 -11.33 -3.60 9.17
C TRP A 45 -12.27 -4.72 8.71
N SER A 46 -12.02 -5.95 9.14
CA SER A 46 -12.78 -7.14 8.76
C SER A 46 -14.23 -7.03 9.24
N ALA A 47 -14.45 -6.66 10.51
CA ALA A 47 -15.79 -6.44 11.06
C ALA A 47 -16.58 -5.32 10.34
N ALA A 48 -15.89 -4.31 9.81
CA ALA A 48 -16.52 -3.20 9.10
C ALA A 48 -16.74 -3.46 7.59
N THR A 49 -15.93 -4.32 6.98
CA THR A 49 -15.86 -4.49 5.51
C THR A 49 -16.48 -5.80 5.04
N ILE A 50 -16.31 -6.87 5.80
CA ILE A 50 -16.75 -8.22 5.41
C ILE A 50 -18.08 -8.51 6.10
N SER A 51 -19.15 -8.63 5.30
CA SER A 51 -20.48 -8.98 5.80
C SER A 51 -20.67 -10.50 5.87
N PRO A 52 -21.13 -11.06 7.00
CA PRO A 52 -21.54 -12.46 7.08
C PRO A 52 -22.62 -12.79 6.03
N PRO A 53 -22.62 -14.00 5.44
CA PRO A 53 -21.90 -15.21 5.85
C PRO A 53 -20.50 -15.39 5.21
N ALA A 54 -19.89 -14.35 4.65
CA ALA A 54 -18.58 -14.47 4.00
C ALA A 54 -17.45 -14.88 4.98
N ASP A 55 -16.46 -15.62 4.46
CA ASP A 55 -15.27 -16.02 5.22
C ASP A 55 -14.40 -14.78 5.53
N ALA A 56 -14.48 -14.31 6.77
CA ALA A 56 -13.77 -13.14 7.28
C ALA A 56 -12.36 -13.46 7.81
N THR A 57 -11.88 -14.71 7.70
CA THR A 57 -10.54 -15.08 8.15
C THR A 57 -9.46 -14.43 7.29
N PRO A 58 -8.26 -14.16 7.82
CA PRO A 58 -7.15 -13.60 7.04
C PRO A 58 -6.82 -14.39 5.76
N ASN A 59 -7.01 -15.71 5.79
CA ASN A 59 -6.75 -16.61 4.66
C ASN A 59 -7.97 -16.83 3.76
N GLY A 60 -9.15 -16.37 4.17
CA GLY A 60 -10.36 -16.40 3.37
C GLY A 60 -10.28 -15.46 2.18
N ASP A 61 -11.22 -15.63 1.27
CA ASP A 61 -11.46 -14.77 0.11
C ASP A 61 -12.94 -14.40 0.12
N ALA A 62 -13.27 -13.31 0.83
CA ALA A 62 -14.66 -12.97 1.13
C ALA A 62 -15.46 -12.57 -0.13
N ASN A 63 -14.79 -12.09 -1.18
CA ASN A 63 -15.43 -11.61 -2.40
C ASN A 63 -15.20 -12.51 -3.63
N GLY A 64 -14.40 -13.57 -3.51
CA GLY A 64 -14.17 -14.57 -4.55
C GLY A 64 -13.29 -14.08 -5.70
N ASN A 65 -12.47 -13.03 -5.48
CA ASN A 65 -11.61 -12.47 -6.53
C ASN A 65 -10.24 -13.16 -6.64
N GLY A 66 -9.97 -14.17 -5.81
CA GLY A 66 -8.72 -14.92 -5.75
C GLY A 66 -7.63 -14.25 -4.89
N ILE A 67 -7.94 -13.14 -4.24
CA ILE A 67 -7.05 -12.43 -3.31
C ILE A 67 -7.54 -12.65 -1.88
N ARG A 68 -6.62 -13.07 -1.01
CA ARG A 68 -6.94 -13.29 0.40
C ARG A 68 -7.24 -11.97 1.12
N ASN A 69 -8.18 -11.99 2.05
CA ASN A 69 -8.57 -10.83 2.86
C ASN A 69 -7.38 -10.12 3.52
N ALA A 70 -6.37 -10.88 4.00
CA ALA A 70 -5.16 -10.29 4.58
C ALA A 70 -4.38 -9.42 3.58
N VAL A 71 -4.33 -9.82 2.30
CA VAL A 71 -3.66 -9.06 1.24
C VAL A 71 -4.47 -7.83 0.87
N GLU A 72 -5.80 -7.95 0.78
CA GLU A 72 -6.70 -6.82 0.52
C GLU A 72 -6.57 -5.74 1.60
N PHE A 73 -6.63 -6.15 2.87
CA PHE A 73 -6.41 -5.27 4.02
C PHE A 73 -5.04 -4.61 3.98
N ALA A 74 -3.99 -5.43 3.84
CA ALA A 74 -2.61 -4.99 3.90
C ALA A 74 -2.30 -3.96 2.82
N LEU A 75 -2.75 -4.19 1.58
CA LEU A 75 -2.37 -3.35 0.45
C LEU A 75 -3.44 -2.33 0.07
N LYS A 76 -4.52 -2.20 0.85
CA LYS A 76 -5.68 -1.34 0.53
C LYS A 76 -6.21 -1.59 -0.89
N LEU A 77 -6.31 -2.87 -1.26
CA LEU A 77 -6.84 -3.23 -2.56
C LEU A 77 -8.35 -2.92 -2.56
N SER A 78 -8.74 -1.89 -3.32
CA SER A 78 -10.13 -1.75 -3.78
C SER A 78 -10.33 -2.69 -4.99
N PRO A 79 -11.56 -3.05 -5.38
CA PRO A 79 -11.78 -3.81 -6.61
C PRO A 79 -11.43 -2.93 -7.83
N GLY A 80 -10.14 -2.90 -8.20
CA GLY A 80 -9.63 -2.08 -9.28
C GLY A 80 -8.10 -1.99 -9.29
N ASN A 81 -7.48 -2.87 -10.08
CA ASN A 81 -6.14 -2.76 -10.68
C ASN A 81 -5.04 -2.09 -9.84
N LEU A 82 -4.81 -2.55 -8.61
CA LEU A 82 -3.49 -2.47 -8.03
C LEU A 82 -2.85 -3.85 -8.21
N GLU A 83 -1.88 -3.94 -9.13
CA GLU A 83 -0.96 -5.06 -9.09
C GLU A 83 -0.21 -4.96 -7.75
N PRO A 84 -0.38 -5.93 -6.82
CA PRO A 84 0.18 -5.83 -5.48
C PRO A 84 1.71 -5.82 -5.46
N LEU A 85 2.33 -6.12 -6.60
CA LEU A 85 3.76 -6.18 -6.82
C LEU A 85 4.07 -5.78 -8.27
N ASP A 86 4.80 -4.69 -8.46
CA ASP A 86 5.31 -4.26 -9.76
C ASP A 86 6.70 -4.87 -9.97
N VAL A 87 6.85 -5.66 -11.05
CA VAL A 87 8.09 -6.36 -11.38
C VAL A 87 8.54 -5.95 -12.77
N GLN A 88 9.67 -5.25 -12.84
CA GLN A 88 10.23 -4.73 -14.09
C GLN A 88 11.59 -5.35 -14.37
N ALA A 89 11.71 -6.07 -15.49
CA ALA A 89 12.99 -6.57 -15.97
C ALA A 89 13.68 -5.52 -16.85
N GLY A 90 14.84 -5.04 -16.39
CA GLY A 90 15.76 -4.24 -17.17
C GLY A 90 16.86 -5.09 -17.85
N PRO A 91 17.80 -4.47 -18.56
CA PRO A 91 18.86 -5.19 -19.29
C PRO A 91 19.86 -5.90 -18.37
N SER A 92 20.06 -5.42 -17.14
CA SER A 92 21.05 -5.97 -16.19
C SER A 92 20.46 -6.36 -14.84
N ALA A 93 19.22 -5.96 -14.53
CA ALA A 93 18.60 -6.19 -13.23
C ALA A 93 17.09 -6.37 -13.33
N ILE A 94 16.51 -7.06 -12.35
CA ILE A 94 15.08 -7.04 -12.06
C ILE A 94 14.84 -6.09 -10.90
N ASN A 95 13.88 -5.18 -11.08
CA ASN A 95 13.42 -4.27 -10.06
C ASN A 95 12.02 -4.70 -9.61
N VAL A 96 11.81 -4.73 -8.30
CA VAL A 96 10.56 -5.12 -7.68
C VAL A 96 10.10 -4.00 -6.76
N ARG A 97 8.85 -3.57 -6.89
CA ARG A 97 8.23 -2.51 -6.10
C ARG A 97 6.90 -2.96 -5.54
N TYR A 98 6.58 -2.51 -4.32
CA TYR A 98 5.23 -2.59 -3.77
C TYR A 98 4.98 -1.40 -2.85
N LEU A 99 3.69 -1.11 -2.62
CA LEU A 99 3.26 -0.01 -1.76
C LEU A 99 2.76 -0.56 -0.44
N LYS A 100 3.33 -0.10 0.66
CA LYS A 100 2.91 -0.41 2.02
C LYS A 100 2.08 0.76 2.57
N PRO A 101 0.78 0.60 2.83
CA PRO A 101 -0.01 1.62 3.53
C PRO A 101 0.59 1.94 4.90
N THR A 102 0.64 3.22 5.25
CA THR A 102 1.21 3.71 6.51
C THR A 102 0.20 3.76 7.66
N ASP A 103 -1.07 3.48 7.39
CA ASP A 103 -2.19 3.56 8.34
C ASP A 103 -2.71 2.17 8.79
N ARG A 104 -1.90 1.13 8.58
CA ARG A 104 -2.20 -0.26 8.95
C ARG A 104 -1.26 -0.73 10.06
N THR A 105 -1.79 -1.48 11.03
CA THR A 105 -0.99 -2.13 12.09
C THR A 105 -1.15 -3.64 12.07
N GLY A 106 -0.19 -4.34 12.69
CA GLY A 106 -0.15 -5.80 12.73
C GLY A 106 0.26 -6.45 11.40
N VAL A 107 0.56 -5.69 10.36
CA VAL A 107 0.93 -6.25 9.06
C VAL A 107 2.44 -6.47 8.94
N SER A 108 2.83 -7.69 8.61
CA SER A 108 4.18 -8.03 8.19
C SER A 108 4.23 -8.28 6.68
N TYR A 109 5.21 -7.66 6.01
CA TYR A 109 5.48 -7.82 4.59
C TYR A 109 6.84 -8.49 4.43
N GLN A 110 6.90 -9.55 3.63
CA GLN A 110 8.14 -10.22 3.31
C GLN A 110 8.18 -10.53 1.82
N LEU A 111 9.06 -9.84 1.09
CA LEU A 111 9.31 -10.13 -0.31
C LEU A 111 10.04 -11.48 -0.41
N MET A 112 9.52 -12.35 -1.25
CA MET A 112 10.07 -13.69 -1.49
C MET A 112 10.51 -13.80 -2.94
N GLU A 113 11.68 -14.38 -3.15
CA GLU A 113 12.25 -14.69 -4.45
C GLU A 113 12.31 -16.20 -4.65
N SER A 114 12.08 -16.63 -5.89
CA SER A 114 12.24 -18.02 -6.31
C SER A 114 12.82 -18.08 -7.71
N PHE A 115 13.56 -19.15 -8.00
CA PHE A 115 14.07 -19.42 -9.33
C PHE A 115 13.39 -20.62 -10.01
N ASP A 116 12.63 -21.40 -9.24
CA ASP A 116 12.04 -22.68 -9.62
C ASP A 116 10.53 -22.77 -9.34
N LEU A 117 9.92 -21.72 -8.77
CA LEU A 117 8.54 -21.66 -8.24
C LEU A 117 8.26 -22.59 -7.03
N GLN A 118 9.26 -23.33 -6.56
CA GLN A 118 9.13 -24.32 -5.49
C GLN A 118 9.81 -23.80 -4.22
N THR A 119 11.06 -23.41 -4.35
CA THR A 119 11.88 -22.87 -3.27
C THR A 119 11.73 -21.37 -3.23
N TRP A 120 11.26 -20.84 -2.09
CA TRP A 120 11.02 -19.41 -1.90
C TRP A 120 11.89 -18.91 -0.75
N ASN A 121 12.80 -17.99 -1.06
CA ASN A 121 13.70 -17.39 -0.08
C ASN A 121 13.29 -15.95 0.19
N PRO A 122 13.29 -15.48 1.46
CA PRO A 122 13.06 -14.09 1.76
C PRO A 122 14.21 -13.23 1.21
N VAL A 123 13.88 -12.07 0.65
CA VAL A 123 14.87 -11.05 0.26
C VAL A 123 14.62 -9.77 1.05
N THR A 124 15.67 -9.01 1.27
CA THR A 124 15.58 -7.72 1.98
C THR A 124 15.31 -6.62 0.96
N ASP A 125 14.18 -5.97 1.11
CA ASP A 125 13.79 -4.76 0.38
C ASP A 125 14.15 -3.50 1.19
N LEU A 126 14.16 -2.36 0.51
CA LEU A 126 14.52 -1.06 1.08
C LEU A 126 13.34 -0.09 0.95
N PRO A 127 13.13 0.81 1.93
CA PRO A 127 12.20 1.92 1.76
C PRO A 127 12.72 2.88 0.67
N ALA A 128 11.82 3.43 -0.14
CA ALA A 128 12.14 4.40 -1.18
C ALA A 128 11.55 5.79 -0.88
N ALA A 129 10.24 5.96 -1.03
CA ALA A 129 9.55 7.22 -0.79
C ALA A 129 8.24 7.01 -0.04
N VAL A 130 7.85 7.97 0.79
CA VAL A 130 6.51 8.01 1.40
C VAL A 130 5.69 9.09 0.73
N SER A 131 4.55 8.73 0.15
CA SER A 131 3.65 9.67 -0.51
C SER A 131 2.21 9.18 -0.43
N GLY A 132 1.27 10.09 -0.16
CA GLY A 132 -0.17 9.77 -0.16
C GLY A 132 -0.59 8.69 0.84
N GLY A 133 0.13 8.52 1.95
CA GLY A 133 -0.16 7.47 2.96
C GLY A 133 0.36 6.08 2.59
N PHE A 134 1.30 5.98 1.64
CA PHE A 134 1.99 4.75 1.28
C PHE A 134 3.50 4.94 1.35
N GLU A 135 4.21 3.96 1.92
CA GLU A 135 5.64 3.76 1.80
C GLU A 135 5.92 2.86 0.60
N GLU A 136 6.62 3.37 -0.40
CA GLU A 136 7.15 2.56 -1.49
C GLU A 136 8.33 1.72 -0.97
N ARG A 137 8.28 0.42 -1.29
CA ARG A 137 9.30 -0.56 -0.99
C ARG A 137 9.93 -1.04 -2.27
N PHE A 138 11.26 -1.19 -2.28
CA PHE A 138 12.03 -1.47 -3.48
C PHE A 138 13.06 -2.57 -3.26
N TYR A 139 13.20 -3.46 -4.23
CA TYR A 139 14.28 -4.45 -4.30
C TYR A 139 14.85 -4.49 -5.73
N SER A 140 16.16 -4.68 -5.85
CA SER A 140 16.83 -4.85 -7.13
C SER A 140 17.76 -6.05 -7.09
N ARG A 141 17.70 -6.90 -8.12
CA ARG A 141 18.55 -8.08 -8.29
C ARG A 141 19.27 -8.05 -9.63
N SER A 142 20.57 -8.33 -9.64
CA SER A 142 21.32 -8.57 -10.88
C SER A 142 20.79 -9.80 -11.64
N LEU A 143 20.70 -9.71 -12.96
CA LEU A 143 20.30 -10.82 -13.85
C LEU A 143 21.39 -11.88 -14.07
N ALA A 144 22.64 -11.60 -13.69
CA ALA A 144 23.76 -12.53 -13.90
C ALA A 144 24.13 -13.26 -12.59
N PRO A 145 24.38 -14.58 -12.62
CA PRO A 145 24.20 -15.51 -13.75
C PRO A 145 22.74 -15.98 -13.94
N GLN A 146 21.89 -15.76 -12.93
CA GLN A 146 20.52 -16.27 -12.88
C GLN A 146 19.57 -15.32 -13.62
N LYS A 147 19.28 -15.59 -14.90
CA LYS A 147 18.47 -14.69 -15.76
C LYS A 147 16.97 -14.72 -15.48
N LYS A 148 16.49 -15.67 -14.68
CA LYS A 148 15.08 -15.90 -14.38
C LYS A 148 14.86 -15.82 -12.88
N ALA A 149 13.80 -15.13 -12.46
CA ALA A 149 13.30 -15.20 -11.10
C ALA A 149 11.80 -14.91 -11.07
N PHE A 150 11.19 -15.31 -9.96
CA PHE A 150 9.81 -15.10 -9.61
C PHE A 150 9.75 -14.42 -8.26
N TYR A 151 8.73 -13.60 -8.09
CA TYR A 151 8.53 -12.86 -6.85
C TYR A 151 7.11 -13.06 -6.34
N LYS A 152 6.98 -13.08 -5.02
CA LYS A 152 5.69 -12.97 -4.34
C LYS A 152 5.87 -12.16 -3.07
N LEU A 153 4.83 -11.45 -2.68
CA LEU A 153 4.77 -10.78 -1.40
C LEU A 153 4.05 -11.69 -0.40
N ARG A 154 4.76 -12.11 0.66
CA ARG A 154 4.12 -12.78 1.79
C ARG A 154 3.60 -11.69 2.73
N VAL A 155 2.29 -11.70 2.95
CA VAL A 155 1.61 -10.85 3.91
C VAL A 155 1.15 -11.70 5.09
N THR A 156 1.36 -11.20 6.30
CA THR A 156 0.85 -11.80 7.53
C THR A 156 0.18 -10.72 8.37
N VAL A 157 -0.97 -11.05 8.93
CA VAL A 157 -1.71 -10.26 9.92
C VAL A 157 -1.97 -11.15 11.14
N PRO A 158 -2.10 -10.59 12.36
CA PRO A 158 -2.43 -11.34 13.57
C PRO A 158 -3.78 -12.05 13.49
#